data_AF-A0A924Z119-F1
#
_entry.id   AF-A0A924Z119-F1
#
_cell.length_a   1.000
_cell.length_b   1.000
_cell.length_c   1.000
_cell.angle_alpha   90.00
_cell.angle_beta   90.00
_cell.angle_gamma   90.00
#
_symmetry.space_group_name_H-M   'P 1'
#
loop_
_entity.id
_entity.type
_entity.pdbx_description
1 polymer ?
#
loop_
_entity_poly.entity_id
_entity_poly.type
_entity_poly.pdbx_seq_one_letter_code
_entity_poly.pdbx_strand_id
1 'polypeptide(L)'
;FERAGFHGIEILSRQAEPWQVIDGIEFRSLTVRAFKGKQGDCWERNQAVIYKGPWRAVQDDDGHTLYRGERMAVCDKTFRLYTDSSSPYHRDLIPVSPHSEIPLESAQPFNCSRDAVRDPRETKGLDYRATVKSEASSSCSTDSCC
;
A
#
# COMPACT_ATOMS: atom_id res chain seq x y z
N PHE A 1 -4.43 18.82 -7.49
CA PHE A 1 -3.66 17.69 -8.06
C PHE A 1 -4.55 16.47 -8.19
N GLU A 2 -5.17 16.01 -7.11
CA GLU A 2 -6.12 14.89 -7.08
C GLU A 2 -7.23 15.00 -8.14
N ARG A 3 -8.00 16.10 -8.16
CA ARG A 3 -9.03 16.38 -9.19
C ARG A 3 -8.53 16.33 -10.64
N ALA A 4 -7.22 16.45 -10.86
CA ALA A 4 -6.59 16.36 -12.19
C ALA A 4 -6.05 14.95 -12.49
N GLY A 5 -6.27 13.96 -11.62
CA GLY A 5 -5.87 12.57 -11.78
C GLY A 5 -4.43 12.26 -11.36
N PHE A 6 -3.81 13.11 -10.54
CA PHE A 6 -2.51 12.83 -9.93
C PHE A 6 -2.70 12.12 -8.58
N HIS A 7 -1.75 11.26 -8.24
CA HIS A 7 -1.68 10.54 -6.96
C HIS A 7 -0.34 10.78 -6.26
N GLY A 8 -0.19 10.26 -5.05
CA GLY A 8 1.04 10.32 -4.26
C GLY A 8 1.40 11.75 -3.94
N ILE A 9 0.38 12.55 -3.60
CA ILE A 9 0.52 13.99 -3.42
C ILE A 9 1.19 14.26 -2.08
N GLU A 10 2.40 14.81 -2.11
CA GLU A 10 3.23 15.05 -0.93
C GLU A 10 3.68 16.52 -0.86
N ILE A 11 3.65 17.08 0.35
CA ILE A 11 4.31 18.35 0.65
C ILE A 11 5.77 18.04 0.98
N LEU A 12 6.69 18.46 0.11
CA LEU A 12 8.13 18.26 0.30
C LEU A 12 8.75 19.34 1.16
N SER A 13 8.24 20.57 1.05
CA SER A 13 8.65 21.68 1.89
C SER A 13 7.51 22.67 2.05
N ARG A 14 7.48 23.30 3.23
CA ARG A 14 6.59 24.40 3.57
C ARG A 14 7.42 25.40 4.35
N GLN A 15 7.42 26.67 3.93
CA GLN A 15 8.07 27.72 4.71
C GLN A 15 7.43 27.81 6.10
N ALA A 16 8.24 27.91 7.15
CA ALA A 16 7.76 28.06 8.52
C ALA A 16 7.07 29.42 8.69
N GLU A 17 7.82 30.48 8.40
CA GLU A 17 7.34 31.86 8.46
C GLU A 17 6.65 32.28 7.15
N PRO A 18 5.57 33.09 7.24
CA PRO A 18 4.96 33.68 6.06
C PRO A 18 5.88 34.73 5.42
N TRP A 19 5.87 34.80 4.10
CA TRP A 19 6.56 35.87 3.37
C TRP A 19 5.71 37.14 3.25
N GLN A 20 4.40 37.03 3.47
CA GLN A 20 3.47 38.15 3.48
C GLN A 20 2.23 37.83 4.33
N VAL A 21 1.66 38.86 4.97
CA VAL A 21 0.38 38.77 5.69
C VAL A 21 -0.52 39.93 5.23
N ILE A 22 -1.75 39.65 4.78
CA ILE A 22 -2.74 40.66 4.39
C ILE A 22 -4.04 40.35 5.12
N ASP A 23 -4.61 41.33 5.85
CA ASP A 23 -5.87 41.17 6.61
C ASP A 23 -5.91 39.91 7.51
N GLY A 24 -4.75 39.53 8.06
CA GLY A 24 -4.59 38.33 8.90
C GLY A 24 -4.39 37.02 8.14
N ILE A 25 -4.38 37.03 6.80
CA ILE A 25 -4.12 35.87 5.96
C ILE A 25 -2.62 35.74 5.68
N GLU A 26 -2.04 34.62 6.10
CA GLU A 26 -0.63 34.32 5.94
C GLU A 26 -0.33 33.62 4.61
N PHE A 27 0.57 34.19 3.81
CA PHE A 27 1.05 33.62 2.56
C PHE A 27 2.40 32.93 2.79
N ARG A 28 2.47 31.64 2.46
CA ARG A 28 3.67 30.80 2.57
C ARG A 28 3.94 30.10 1.25
N SER A 29 5.21 29.86 0.96
CA SER A 29 5.59 29.01 -0.17
C SER A 29 5.56 27.54 0.23
N LEU A 30 5.03 26.70 -0.65
CA LEU A 30 5.05 25.24 -0.53
C LEU A 30 5.57 24.60 -1.81
N THR A 31 6.37 23.55 -1.67
CA THR A 31 6.72 22.65 -2.77
C THR A 31 5.92 21.37 -2.63
N VAL A 32 5.15 21.04 -3.66
CA VAL A 32 4.34 19.83 -3.73
C VAL A 32 4.87 18.93 -4.85
N ARG A 33 4.93 17.62 -4.58
CA ARG A 33 5.18 16.58 -5.59
C ARG A 33 3.93 15.74 -5.76
N ALA A 34 3.64 15.35 -7.00
CA ALA A 34 2.56 14.46 -7.34
C ALA A 34 2.94 13.64 -8.58
N PHE A 35 2.34 12.46 -8.73
CA PHE A 35 2.69 11.47 -9.74
C PHE A 35 1.51 11.23 -10.68
N LYS A 36 1.81 11.00 -11.97
CA LYS A 36 0.78 10.69 -12.97
C LYS A 36 0.29 9.26 -12.76
N GLY A 37 -1.02 9.09 -12.57
CA GLY A 37 -1.67 7.78 -12.42
C GLY A 37 -1.45 6.83 -13.61
N LYS A 38 -1.50 5.53 -13.32
CA LYS A 38 -1.61 4.49 -14.36
C LYS A 38 -3.07 4.38 -14.78
N GLN A 39 -3.31 4.45 -16.09
CA GLN A 39 -4.63 4.27 -16.70
C GLN A 39 -4.82 2.80 -17.09
N GLY A 40 -6.07 2.36 -17.19
CA GLY A 40 -6.43 0.99 -17.62
C GLY A 40 -7.21 0.19 -16.58
N ASP A 41 -7.64 -1.00 -17.02
CA ASP A 41 -8.57 -1.87 -16.30
C ASP A 41 -7.99 -2.44 -14.99
N CYS A 42 -8.86 -2.64 -14.01
CA CYS A 42 -8.53 -3.30 -12.75
C CYS A 42 -8.66 -4.83 -12.93
N TRP A 43 -7.55 -5.57 -12.84
CA TRP A 43 -7.52 -7.03 -12.94
C TRP A 43 -7.20 -7.72 -11.61
N GLU A 44 -7.90 -8.81 -11.32
CA GLU A 44 -7.70 -9.65 -10.14
C GLU A 44 -6.62 -10.69 -10.40
N ARG A 45 -5.51 -10.60 -9.65
CA ARG A 45 -4.37 -11.53 -9.71
C ARG A 45 -4.01 -12.11 -8.33
N ASN A 46 -4.94 -12.08 -7.39
CA ASN A 46 -4.82 -12.55 -6.00
C ASN A 46 -3.68 -11.89 -5.21
N GLN A 47 -3.37 -10.65 -5.59
CA GLN A 47 -2.35 -9.81 -4.95
C GLN A 47 -2.94 -9.06 -3.76
N ALA A 48 -2.07 -8.76 -2.80
CA ALA A 48 -2.40 -7.93 -1.65
C ALA A 48 -1.21 -7.08 -1.20
N VAL A 49 -1.48 -6.03 -0.45
CA VAL A 49 -0.47 -5.24 0.27
C VAL A 49 -0.80 -5.20 1.75
N ILE A 50 0.22 -5.09 2.60
CA ILE A 50 0.04 -4.85 4.03
C ILE A 50 0.62 -3.49 4.36
N TYR A 51 -0.20 -2.59 4.90
CA TYR A 51 0.25 -1.29 5.39
C TYR A 51 0.95 -1.45 6.75
N LYS A 52 2.18 -0.91 6.86
CA LYS A 52 3.04 -1.04 8.05
C LYS A 52 2.56 -0.19 9.24
N GLY A 53 1.87 0.91 8.99
CA GLY A 53 1.57 1.92 10.02
C GLY A 53 2.40 3.20 9.83
N PRO A 54 2.37 4.14 10.79
CA PRO A 54 1.91 3.99 12.17
C PRO A 54 0.42 4.26 12.38
N TRP A 55 -0.30 4.83 11.42
CA TRP A 55 -1.73 5.12 11.58
C TRP A 55 -2.56 3.85 11.62
N ARG A 56 -3.79 3.93 12.16
CA ARG A 56 -4.72 2.78 12.16
C ARG A 56 -5.10 2.37 10.73
N ALA A 57 -5.30 3.35 9.87
CA ALA A 57 -5.53 3.18 8.45
C ALA A 57 -5.06 4.43 7.70
N VAL A 58 -4.80 4.28 6.41
CA VAL A 58 -4.56 5.38 5.46
C VAL A 58 -5.50 5.20 4.26
N GLN A 59 -5.84 6.30 3.59
CA GLN A 59 -6.60 6.27 2.34
C GLN A 59 -5.74 6.92 1.25
N ASP A 60 -5.67 6.30 0.08
CA ASP A 60 -4.96 6.87 -1.06
C ASP A 60 -5.83 7.88 -1.84
N ASP A 61 -5.23 8.54 -2.83
CA ASP A 61 -5.92 9.54 -3.66
C ASP A 61 -7.03 8.97 -4.56
N ASP A 62 -7.12 7.64 -4.68
CA ASP A 62 -8.17 6.92 -5.43
C ASP A 62 -9.30 6.39 -4.50
N GLY A 63 -9.19 6.63 -3.19
CA GLY A 63 -10.18 6.25 -2.18
C GLY A 63 -9.99 4.88 -1.53
N HIS A 64 -8.92 4.14 -1.87
CA HIS A 64 -8.64 2.83 -1.28
C HIS A 64 -8.15 2.99 0.17
N THR A 65 -8.82 2.34 1.11
CA THR A 65 -8.43 2.36 2.52
C THR A 65 -7.54 1.16 2.85
N LEU A 66 -6.35 1.42 3.38
CA LEU A 66 -5.42 0.38 3.85
C LEU A 66 -5.38 0.33 5.37
N TYR A 67 -5.86 -0.76 5.96
CA TYR A 67 -5.78 -0.99 7.41
C TYR A 67 -4.41 -1.52 7.80
N ARG A 68 -3.84 -0.98 8.88
CA ARG A 68 -2.51 -1.38 9.37
C ARG A 68 -2.49 -2.86 9.77
N GLY A 69 -1.54 -3.60 9.21
CA GLY A 69 -1.32 -5.02 9.51
C GLY A 69 -2.25 -5.98 8.77
N GLU A 70 -3.29 -5.48 8.10
CA GLU A 70 -4.23 -6.30 7.35
C GLU A 70 -3.73 -6.53 5.91
N ARG A 71 -4.06 -7.70 5.34
CA ARG A 71 -3.78 -8.01 3.94
C ARG A 71 -4.86 -7.37 3.08
N MET A 72 -4.59 -6.19 2.52
CA MET A 72 -5.57 -5.49 1.70
C MET A 72 -5.49 -5.98 0.26
N ALA A 73 -6.61 -6.47 -0.27
CA ALA A 73 -6.72 -6.90 -1.66
C ALA A 73 -6.59 -5.69 -2.59
N VAL A 74 -5.76 -5.81 -3.63
CA VAL A 74 -5.57 -4.78 -4.64
C VAL A 74 -5.53 -5.40 -6.03
N CYS A 75 -5.95 -4.65 -7.04
CA CYS A 75 -5.77 -5.05 -8.43
C CYS A 75 -4.29 -4.97 -8.84
N ASP A 76 -3.92 -5.63 -9.96
CA ASP A 76 -2.52 -5.67 -10.44
C ASP A 76 -1.92 -4.29 -10.71
N LYS A 77 -2.73 -3.37 -11.23
CA LYS A 77 -2.33 -1.98 -11.48
C LYS A 77 -1.92 -1.28 -10.19
N THR A 78 -2.77 -1.34 -9.17
CA THR A 78 -2.53 -0.73 -7.86
C THR A 78 -1.38 -1.41 -7.14
N PHE A 79 -1.32 -2.75 -7.17
CA PHE A 79 -0.20 -3.51 -6.61
C PHE A 79 1.13 -3.02 -7.17
N ARG A 80 1.27 -3.00 -8.51
CA ARG A 80 2.50 -2.53 -9.16
C ARG A 80 2.80 -1.07 -8.83
N LEU A 81 1.78 -0.21 -8.78
CA LEU A 81 1.94 1.21 -8.45
C LEU A 81 2.44 1.40 -7.01
N TYR A 82 1.93 0.63 -6.06
CA TYR A 82 2.34 0.67 -4.66
C TYR A 82 3.74 0.10 -4.42
N THR A 83 4.11 -0.96 -5.13
CA THR A 83 5.33 -1.72 -4.84
C THR A 83 6.53 -1.31 -5.70
N ASP A 84 6.34 -0.48 -6.72
CA ASP A 84 7.43 0.06 -7.53
C ASP A 84 8.41 0.85 -6.66
N SER A 85 9.71 0.64 -6.83
CA SER A 85 10.74 1.29 -6.01
C SER A 85 10.79 2.82 -6.18
N SER A 86 10.24 3.34 -7.28
CA SER A 86 10.09 4.78 -7.52
C SER A 86 8.79 5.37 -6.93
N SER A 87 7.87 4.51 -6.48
CA SER A 87 6.60 4.92 -5.89
C SER A 87 6.80 5.61 -4.54
N PRO A 88 6.01 6.65 -4.20
CA PRO A 88 6.06 7.23 -2.86
C PRO A 88 5.60 6.25 -1.78
N TYR A 89 4.79 5.23 -2.13
CA TYR A 89 4.17 4.33 -1.16
C TYR A 89 5.03 3.14 -0.73
N HIS A 90 6.03 2.74 -1.52
CA HIS A 90 6.70 1.43 -1.38
C HIS A 90 7.36 1.22 -0.01
N ARG A 91 7.77 2.30 0.66
CA ARG A 91 8.43 2.22 1.97
C ARG A 91 7.48 1.81 3.08
N ASP A 92 6.19 2.14 2.95
CA ASP A 92 5.19 1.93 4.00
C ASP A 92 4.37 0.64 3.79
N LEU A 93 4.63 -0.07 2.69
CA LEU A 93 3.88 -1.26 2.29
C LEU A 93 4.76 -2.50 2.27
N ILE A 94 4.14 -3.66 2.54
CA ILE A 94 4.72 -4.98 2.34
C ILE A 94 3.95 -5.65 1.21
N PRO A 95 4.61 -6.00 0.08
CA PRO A 95 3.94 -6.72 -1.01
C PRO A 95 3.62 -8.15 -0.60
N VAL A 96 2.44 -8.63 -0.99
CA VAL A 96 2.03 -10.03 -0.86
C VAL A 96 1.65 -10.54 -2.26
N SER A 97 2.60 -11.22 -2.90
CA SER A 97 2.39 -11.88 -4.19
C SER A 97 1.56 -13.16 -4.04
N PRO A 98 0.77 -13.54 -5.05
CA PRO A 98 0.07 -14.81 -5.08
C PRO A 98 1.08 -15.97 -5.13
N HIS A 99 0.66 -17.14 -4.66
CA HIS A 99 1.47 -18.35 -4.72
C HIS A 99 1.60 -18.88 -6.15
N SER A 100 0.53 -18.78 -6.94
CA SER A 100 0.54 -19.05 -8.38
C SER A 100 0.14 -17.77 -9.11
N GLU A 101 0.96 -17.36 -10.07
CA GLU A 101 0.65 -16.18 -10.87
C GLU A 101 -0.52 -16.44 -11.82
N ILE A 102 -1.46 -15.50 -11.88
CA ILE A 102 -2.57 -15.51 -12.83
C ILE A 102 -2.16 -14.64 -14.03
N PRO A 103 -2.12 -15.18 -15.27
CA PRO A 103 -1.88 -14.39 -16.48
C PRO A 103 -2.99 -13.34 -16.70
N LEU A 104 -2.64 -12.18 -17.25
CA LEU A 104 -3.59 -11.06 -17.45
C LEU A 104 -4.75 -11.44 -18.36
N GLU A 105 -4.51 -12.31 -19.34
CA GLU A 105 -5.51 -12.77 -20.32
C GLU A 105 -6.59 -13.65 -19.67
N SER A 106 -6.29 -14.23 -18.51
CA SER A 106 -7.19 -15.10 -17.74
C SER A 106 -7.74 -14.43 -16.48
N ALA A 107 -7.25 -13.23 -16.16
CA ALA A 107 -7.62 -12.51 -14.95
C ALA A 107 -9.06 -12.01 -15.02
N GLN A 108 -9.79 -12.16 -13.91
CA GLN A 108 -11.14 -11.62 -13.81
C GLN A 108 -11.09 -10.11 -13.48
N PRO A 109 -12.13 -9.33 -13.81
CA PRO A 109 -12.22 -7.95 -13.38
C PRO A 109 -12.19 -7.82 -11.86
N PHE A 110 -11.36 -6.91 -11.35
CA PHE A 110 -11.29 -6.61 -9.92
C PHE A 110 -12.22 -5.43 -9.58
N ASN A 111 -13.01 -5.59 -8.53
CA ASN A 111 -13.88 -4.52 -8.06
C ASN A 111 -13.14 -3.53 -7.16
N CYS A 112 -12.55 -2.50 -7.78
CA CYS A 112 -11.81 -1.43 -7.09
C CYS A 112 -12.70 -0.53 -6.18
N SER A 113 -14.04 -0.68 -6.18
CA SER A 113 -14.95 0.16 -5.35
C SER A 113 -15.09 -0.29 -3.89
N ARG A 114 -14.51 -1.43 -3.50
CA ARG A 114 -14.64 -2.00 -2.16
C ARG A 114 -13.27 -2.26 -1.57
N ASP A 115 -13.05 -1.76 -0.36
CA ASP A 115 -11.93 -2.16 0.48
C ASP A 115 -12.18 -3.58 1.00
N ALA A 116 -11.30 -4.52 0.64
CA ALA A 116 -11.45 -5.92 1.04
C ALA A 116 -10.16 -6.42 1.71
N VAL A 117 -10.32 -7.10 2.85
CA VAL A 117 -9.25 -7.90 3.44
C VAL A 117 -9.17 -9.22 2.67
N ARG A 118 -7.98 -9.53 2.14
CA ARG A 118 -7.65 -10.73 1.40
C ARG A 118 -7.50 -11.92 2.36
N ASP A 119 -8.31 -12.96 2.19
CA ASP A 119 -8.10 -14.21 2.93
C ASP A 119 -6.77 -14.85 2.46
N PRO A 120 -5.90 -15.31 3.37
CA PRO A 120 -4.66 -15.99 3.00
C PRO A 120 -4.82 -17.14 1.99
N ARG A 121 -5.99 -17.81 1.97
CA ARG A 121 -6.32 -18.89 1.02
C ARG A 121 -6.50 -18.40 -0.40
N GLU A 122 -6.92 -17.16 -0.63
CA GLU A 122 -7.00 -16.61 -1.99
C GLU A 122 -5.61 -16.42 -2.58
N THR A 123 -4.66 -15.92 -1.78
CA THR A 123 -3.26 -15.73 -2.21
C THR A 123 -2.52 -17.06 -2.32
N LYS A 124 -2.72 -17.99 -1.38
CA LYS A 124 -1.95 -19.26 -1.31
C LYS A 124 -2.56 -20.42 -2.09
N GLY A 125 -3.84 -20.33 -2.47
CA GLY A 125 -4.65 -21.42 -2.97
C GLY A 125 -5.52 -22.04 -1.87
N LEU A 126 -6.76 -22.42 -2.22
CA LEU A 126 -7.76 -22.96 -1.28
C LEU A 126 -7.30 -24.24 -0.58
N ASP A 127 -6.50 -25.05 -1.28
CA ASP A 127 -5.99 -26.33 -0.79
C ASP A 127 -4.63 -26.24 -0.07
N TYR A 128 -4.11 -25.02 0.17
CA TYR A 128 -2.84 -24.84 0.84
C TYR A 128 -2.95 -25.23 2.33
N ARG A 129 -2.40 -26.41 2.68
CA ARG A 129 -2.37 -26.96 4.05
C ARG A 129 -0.95 -27.23 4.58
N ALA A 130 0.06 -26.60 4.00
CA ALA A 130 1.45 -26.85 4.39
C ALA A 130 1.70 -26.44 5.86
N THR A 131 2.22 -27.36 6.65
CA THR A 131 2.73 -27.08 8.00
C THR A 131 4.24 -27.23 7.97
N VAL A 132 4.96 -26.11 8.04
CA VAL A 132 6.43 -26.10 8.11
C VAL A 132 6.81 -25.97 9.58
N LYS A 133 7.45 -27.01 10.14
CA LYS A 133 8.05 -26.92 11.48
C LYS A 133 9.37 -26.14 11.35
N SER A 134 9.62 -25.18 12.23
CA SER A 134 10.92 -24.51 12.28
C SER A 134 11.97 -25.51 12.78
N GLU A 135 13.02 -25.76 11.99
CA GLU A 135 14.21 -26.47 12.47
C GLU A 135 15.09 -25.54 13.33
N ALA A 136 14.47 -24.83 14.27
CA ALA A 136 15.19 -24.11 15.32
C ALA A 136 15.47 -25.10 16.44
N SER A 137 16.54 -25.88 16.29
CA SER A 137 17.23 -26.45 17.44
C SER A 137 17.73 -25.30 18.32
N SER A 138 17.18 -25.20 19.55
CA SER A 138 17.75 -24.45 20.67
C SER A 138 17.93 -22.93 20.49
N SER A 139 16.90 -22.13 20.79
CA SER A 139 17.09 -20.71 21.13
C SER A 139 16.01 -20.16 22.06
N CYS A 140 15.76 -20.88 23.16
CA CYS A 140 15.23 -20.31 24.41
C CYS A 140 16.02 -20.95 25.56
N SER A 141 17.31 -20.64 25.68
CA SER A 141 18.02 -20.87 26.94
C SER A 141 17.51 -19.84 27.94
N THR A 142 16.73 -20.29 28.91
CA THR A 142 16.23 -19.52 30.05
C THR A 142 17.33 -19.24 31.06
N ASP A 143 18.46 -18.68 30.64
CA ASP A 143 19.50 -18.23 31.56
C ASP A 143 20.07 -16.89 31.09
N SER A 144 20.05 -15.92 32.01
CA SER A 144 20.54 -14.54 31.92
C SER A 144 19.51 -13.47 31.51
N CYS A 145 18.47 -13.30 32.32
CA CYS A 145 18.01 -11.95 32.66
C CYS A 145 18.76 -11.49 33.93
N CYS A 146 19.81 -10.70 33.76
CA CYS A 146 20.41 -9.84 34.78
C CYS A 146 20.70 -8.48 34.15
#